data_AF-A0A3C1CB92-F1
#
_entry.id   AF-A0A3C1CB92-F1
#
_cell.length_a   1.000
_cell.length_b   1.000
_cell.length_c   1.000
_cell.angle_alpha   90.00
_cell.angle_beta   90.00
_cell.angle_gamma   90.00
#
_symmetry.space_group_name_H-M   'P 1'
#
loop_
_entity.id
_entity.type
_entity.pdbx_description
1 polymer ?
#
loop_
_entity_poly.entity_id
_entity_poly.type
_entity_poly.pdbx_seq_one_letter_code
_entity_poly.pdbx_strand_id
1 'polypeptide(L)'
;NTFTGLGGGTYNVLVKDVNNCSSGPQPITLALSNTLVQTIAKTDANCTTTGTITITASGGGNPPYEYSINGGTTWQSSNTFTG
;
A
#
# COMPACT_ATOMS: atom_id res chain seq x y z
N ASN A 1 2.43 26.26 9.86
CA ASN A 1 1.37 25.25 10.09
C ASN A 1 1.74 23.97 9.38
N THR A 2 1.83 22.86 10.12
CA THR A 2 2.14 21.54 9.57
C THR A 2 0.90 20.67 9.72
N PHE A 3 0.41 20.11 8.62
CA PHE A 3 -0.69 19.14 8.62
C PHE A 3 -0.09 17.74 8.49
N THR A 4 -0.35 16.86 9.46
CA THR A 4 0.10 15.46 9.44
C THR A 4 -1.10 14.53 9.22
N GLY A 5 -0.87 13.36 8.64
CA GLY A 5 -1.92 12.35 8.41
C GLY A 5 -2.86 12.61 7.23
N LEU A 6 -2.48 13.48 6.28
CA LEU A 6 -3.25 13.66 5.05
C LEU A 6 -3.07 12.46 4.12
N GLY A 7 -4.19 11.88 3.68
CA GLY A 7 -4.19 10.90 2.59
C GLY A 7 -3.82 11.54 1.25
N GLY A 8 -3.61 10.72 0.24
CA GLY A 8 -3.47 11.23 -1.13
C GLY A 8 -4.81 11.74 -1.64
N GLY A 9 -4.75 12.84 -2.38
CA GLY A 9 -5.90 13.63 -2.76
C GLY A 9 -5.50 15.04 -3.13
N THR A 10 -6.45 15.81 -3.66
CA THR A 10 -6.24 17.24 -3.94
C THR A 10 -6.83 18.06 -2.82
N TYR A 11 -6.00 18.90 -2.20
CA TYR A 11 -6.38 19.78 -1.11
C TYR A 11 -6.32 21.22 -1.60
N ASN A 12 -7.35 22.01 -1.33
CA ASN A 12 -7.32 23.44 -1.59
C ASN A 12 -6.83 24.15 -0.32
N VAL A 13 -5.66 24.78 -0.41
CA VAL A 13 -5.08 25.53 0.70
C VAL A 13 -5.53 26.99 0.59
N LEU A 14 -6.02 27.53 1.70
CA LEU A 14 -6.40 28.92 1.85
C LEU A 14 -5.73 29.50 3.10
N VAL A 15 -5.34 30.78 3.02
CA VAL A 15 -4.87 31.56 4.15
C VAL A 15 -5.89 32.65 4.44
N LYS A 16 -6.20 32.89 5.70
CA LYS A 16 -7.14 33.94 6.14
C LYS A 16 -6.46 34.81 7.17
N ASP A 17 -6.60 36.13 7.03
CA ASP A 17 -6.09 37.09 8.02
C ASP A 17 -7.09 37.36 9.16
N VAL A 18 -6.71 38.22 10.10
CA VAL A 18 -7.56 38.61 11.24
C VAL A 18 -8.79 39.44 10.83
N ASN A 19 -8.76 40.06 9.64
CA ASN A 19 -9.83 40.90 9.10
C ASN A 19 -10.79 40.12 8.18
N ASN A 20 -10.70 38.79 8.17
CA ASN A 20 -11.46 37.88 7.32
C ASN A 20 -11.17 37.95 5.81
N CYS A 21 -10.07 38.56 5.38
CA CYS A 21 -9.61 38.46 4.00
C CYS A 21 -8.96 37.09 3.78
N SER A 22 -9.52 36.29 2.87
CA SER A 22 -8.99 34.98 2.49
C SER A 22 -8.23 35.07 1.15
N SER A 23 -7.13 34.33 1.03
CA SER A 23 -6.49 34.08 -0.26
C SER A 23 -7.41 33.27 -1.18
N GLY A 24 -7.14 33.29 -2.48
CA GLY A 24 -7.73 32.33 -3.41
C GLY A 24 -7.34 30.89 -3.05
N PRO A 25 -8.16 29.88 -3.42
CA PRO A 25 -7.83 28.48 -3.24
C PRO A 25 -6.61 28.11 -4.10
N GLN A 26 -5.57 27.57 -3.45
CA GLN A 26 -4.42 27.00 -4.14
C GLN A 26 -4.51 25.47 -4.05
N PRO A 27 -4.74 24.75 -5.17
CA PRO A 27 -4.77 23.29 -5.15
C PRO A 27 -3.36 22.73 -4.98
N ILE A 28 -3.23 21.76 -4.07
CA ILE A 28 -2.05 20.90 -3.94
C ILE A 28 -2.48 19.44 -4.04
N THR A 29 -1.84 18.69 -4.92
CA THR A 29 -2.11 17.26 -5.09
C THR A 29 -1.06 16.46 -4.34
N LEU A 30 -1.51 15.70 -3.34
CA LEU A 30 -0.69 14.70 -2.67
C LEU A 30 -0.82 13.40 -3.46
N ALA A 31 0.29 12.97 -4.07
CA ALA A 31 0.32 11.71 -4.80
C ALA A 31 0.07 10.55 -3.84
N LEU A 32 -0.99 9.79 -4.07
CA LEU A 32 -1.20 8.52 -3.41
C LEU A 32 -0.28 7.50 -4.10
N SER A 33 0.90 7.23 -3.54
CA SER A 33 1.69 6.07 -3.98
C SER A 33 1.08 4.83 -3.33
N ASN A 34 -0.08 4.39 -3.84
CA ASN A 34 -0.81 3.20 -3.38
C ASN A 34 -0.61 1.99 -4.30
N THR A 35 0.36 2.04 -5.21
CA THR A 35 0.65 0.91 -6.09
C THR A 35 1.20 -0.24 -5.25
N LEU A 36 0.34 -1.18 -4.89
CA LEU A 36 0.73 -2.43 -4.27
C LEU A 36 1.42 -3.28 -5.33
N VAL A 37 2.68 -3.62 -5.07
CA VAL A 37 3.51 -4.43 -5.95
C VAL A 37 3.84 -5.71 -5.21
N GLN A 38 3.81 -6.84 -5.91
CA GLN A 38 4.21 -8.13 -5.36
C GLN A 38 5.34 -8.73 -6.18
N THR A 39 6.26 -9.40 -5.49
CA THR A 39 7.26 -10.28 -6.10
C THR A 39 7.03 -11.70 -5.61
N ILE A 40 7.33 -12.67 -6.47
CA ILE A 40 7.11 -14.09 -6.20
C ILE A 40 8.44 -14.82 -6.41
N ALA A 41 8.90 -15.52 -5.38
CA ALA A 41 9.99 -16.48 -5.47
C ALA A 41 9.42 -17.89 -5.26
N LYS A 42 10.00 -18.88 -5.94
CA LYS A 42 9.60 -20.28 -5.77
C LYS A 42 10.80 -21.22 -5.75
N THR A 43 10.63 -22.32 -5.04
CA THR A 43 11.49 -23.50 -5.12
C THR A 43 10.62 -24.67 -5.54
N ASP A 44 11.01 -25.35 -6.62
CA ASP A 44 10.26 -26.51 -7.10
C ASP A 44 10.51 -27.72 -6.18
N ALA A 45 9.44 -28.49 -5.94
CA ALA A 45 9.55 -29.74 -5.21
C ALA A 45 10.32 -30.78 -6.04
N ASN A 46 10.94 -31.75 -5.36
CA ASN A 46 11.48 -32.95 -5.98
C ASN A 46 11.04 -34.19 -5.21
N CYS A 47 11.48 -35.39 -5.61
CA CYS A 47 11.08 -36.64 -4.97
C CYS A 47 11.43 -36.75 -3.48
N THR A 48 12.27 -35.86 -2.96
CA THR A 48 12.79 -35.88 -1.58
C THR A 48 12.54 -34.60 -0.79
N THR A 49 12.15 -33.50 -1.44
CA THR A 49 11.93 -32.19 -0.79
C THR A 49 10.64 -31.54 -1.24
N THR A 50 9.98 -30.85 -0.32
CA THR A 50 8.79 -30.03 -0.60
C THR A 50 9.14 -28.78 -1.41
N GLY A 51 8.14 -28.27 -2.13
CA GLY A 51 8.23 -27.02 -2.86
C GLY A 51 7.85 -25.85 -1.97
N THR A 52 8.31 -24.66 -2.34
CA THR A 52 7.99 -23.44 -1.61
C THR A 52 7.59 -22.33 -2.57
N ILE A 53 6.62 -21.51 -2.16
CA ILE A 53 6.26 -20.25 -2.81
C ILE A 53 6.33 -19.16 -1.74
N THR A 54 7.13 -18.13 -1.98
CA THR A 54 7.22 -16.95 -1.12
C THR A 54 6.78 -15.74 -1.90
N ILE A 55 5.76 -15.05 -1.37
CA ILE A 55 5.24 -13.80 -1.92
C ILE A 55 5.78 -12.66 -1.08
N THR A 56 6.23 -11.58 -1.69
CA THR A 56 6.66 -10.37 -0.95
C THR A 56 5.87 -9.18 -1.46
N ALA A 57 5.06 -8.58 -0.57
CA ALA A 57 4.36 -7.33 -0.84
C ALA A 57 5.32 -6.14 -0.63
N SER A 58 5.26 -5.17 -1.54
CA SER A 58 6.11 -3.99 -1.56
C SER A 58 5.37 -2.81 -2.21
N GLY A 59 5.97 -1.62 -2.15
CA GLY A 59 5.35 -0.41 -2.70
C GLY A 59 4.29 0.18 -1.78
N GLY A 60 3.22 0.70 -2.39
CA GLY A 60 2.10 1.31 -1.70
C GLY A 60 1.13 0.28 -1.13
N GLY A 61 0.59 0.56 0.06
CA GLY A 61 -0.33 -0.32 0.75
C GLY A 61 -0.29 -0.05 2.25
N ASN A 62 -1.42 -0.23 2.92
CA ASN A 62 -1.48 -0.10 4.38
C ASN A 62 -1.37 -1.51 4.97
N PRO A 63 -0.26 -1.85 5.65
CA PRO A 63 -0.17 -3.12 6.38
C PRO A 63 -1.24 -3.20 7.48
N PRO A 64 -1.62 -4.41 7.93
CA PRO A 64 -1.02 -5.71 7.60
C PRO A 64 -1.44 -6.27 6.23
N TYR A 65 -0.57 -7.08 5.62
CA TYR A 65 -0.84 -7.76 4.35
C TYR A 65 -1.26 -9.21 4.58
N GLU A 66 -2.15 -9.70 3.71
CA GLU A 66 -2.52 -11.10 3.63
C GLU A 66 -2.21 -11.65 2.24
N TYR A 67 -1.93 -12.95 2.19
CA TYR A 67 -1.46 -13.63 1.00
C TYR A 67 -2.38 -14.80 0.67
N SER A 68 -2.57 -15.05 -0.62
CA SER A 68 -3.40 -16.14 -1.13
C SER A 68 -2.73 -16.80 -2.33
N ILE A 69 -2.81 -18.13 -2.38
CA ILE A 69 -2.38 -18.96 -3.52
C ILE A 69 -3.55 -19.59 -4.29
N ASN A 70 -4.79 -19.31 -3.90
CA ASN A 70 -5.99 -19.90 -4.49
C ASN A 70 -6.96 -18.83 -5.04
N GLY A 71 -6.40 -17.74 -5.56
CA GLY A 71 -7.17 -16.67 -6.19
C GLY A 71 -8.06 -15.88 -5.21
N GLY A 72 -7.69 -15.84 -3.93
CA GLY A 72 -8.43 -15.09 -2.91
C GLY A 72 -9.57 -15.84 -2.24
N THR A 73 -9.64 -17.17 -2.39
CA THR A 73 -10.62 -18.00 -1.69
C THR A 73 -10.28 -18.15 -0.21
N THR A 74 -8.99 -18.30 0.11
CA THR A 74 -8.48 -18.25 1.48
C THR A 74 -7.27 -17.33 1.56
N TRP A 75 -7.08 -16.76 2.75
CA TRP A 75 -6.07 -15.75 3.04
C TRP A 75 -5.31 -16.14 4.31
N GLN A 76 -4.03 -15.81 4.36
CA GLN A 76 -3.23 -15.96 5.57
C GLN A 76 -2.19 -14.83 5.68
N SER A 77 -1.76 -14.52 6.90
CA SER A 77 -0.72 -13.52 7.13
C SER A 77 0.69 -14.03 6.75
N SER A 78 0.89 -15.35 6.73
CA SER A 78 2.15 -15.94 6.26
C SER A 78 2.30 -15.70 4.77
N ASN A 79 3.46 -15.20 4.39
CA ASN A 79 3.80 -14.94 2.99
C ASN A 79 4.46 -16.14 2.31
N THR A 80 4.68 -17.23 3.04
CA THR A 80 5.32 -18.45 2.56
C THR A 80 4.33 -19.62 2.61
N PHE A 81 4.28 -20.35 1.50
CA PHE A 81 3.44 -21.52 1.29
C PHE A 81 4.35 -22.71 0.98
N THR A 82 4.15 -23.82 1.69
CA THR A 82 4.93 -25.05 1.54
C THR A 82 4.00 -26.21 1.20
N GLY A 83 4.39 -27.07 0.27
CA GLY A 83 3.60 -28.23 -0.16
C GLY A 83 4.40 -29.30 -0.87
#